data_AF-A0A1J3E9B5-F1
#
_entry.id   AF-A0A1J3E9B5-F1
#
_cell.length_a   1.000
_cell.length_b   1.000
_cell.length_c   1.000
_cell.angle_alpha   90.00
_cell.angle_beta   90.00
_cell.angle_gamma   90.00
#
_symmetry.space_group_name_H-M   'P 1'
#
loop_
_entity.id
_entity.type
_entity.pdbx_description
1 polymer ?
#
loop_
_entity_poly.entity_id
_entity_poly.type
_entity_poly.pdbx_seq_one_letter_code
_entity_poly.pdbx_strand_id
1 'polypeptide(L)'
;YGVGLWTLASFINHLCIPNARRLHVGDYVIVHASRDIKTVEEITFAYVDVLSSPMEKRKEMAESWGFCCGCSRCKFESVLNVTNQEIREIEMGLERGVDAGNAVYMVEEGMKRWKVKGRDKGLFIASYWGVYDEVYTSERLMTRWGRKIPLMEFVVDSVYDVIGSHERLMKMVVEGMK
;
A
#
# COMPACT_ATOMS: atom_id res chain seq x y z
N TYR A 1 7.18 15.54 -18.30
CA TYR A 1 5.87 15.39 -17.65
C TYR A 1 4.83 16.04 -18.52
N GLY A 2 3.79 15.30 -18.90
CA GLY A 2 2.62 15.82 -19.62
C GLY A 2 1.38 15.74 -18.73
N VAL A 3 0.35 16.52 -19.06
CA VAL A 3 -0.95 16.50 -18.40
C VAL A 3 -2.01 16.26 -19.48
N GLY A 4 -3.00 15.43 -19.19
CA GLY A 4 -4.10 15.12 -20.10
C GLY A 4 -5.41 14.90 -19.36
N LEU A 5 -6.52 14.99 -20.10
CA LEU A 5 -7.87 14.77 -19.58
C LEU A 5 -8.52 13.62 -20.35
N TRP A 6 -8.83 12.53 -19.65
CA TRP A 6 -9.51 11.36 -20.22
C TRP A 6 -10.89 11.21 -19.58
N THR A 7 -11.89 11.88 -20.16
CA THR A 7 -13.23 12.03 -19.59
C THR A 7 -13.88 10.70 -19.17
N LEU A 8 -13.74 9.63 -19.97
CA LEU A 8 -14.33 8.34 -19.63
C LEU A 8 -13.68 7.70 -18.38
N ALA A 9 -12.35 7.77 -18.28
CA ALA A 9 -11.63 7.23 -17.13
C ALA A 9 -11.87 8.06 -15.86
N SER A 10 -12.20 9.35 -15.99
CA SER A 10 -12.51 10.24 -14.86
C SER A 10 -13.79 9.88 -14.10
N PHE A 11 -14.65 9.02 -14.65
CA PHE A 11 -15.82 8.49 -13.92
C PHE A 11 -15.47 7.37 -12.92
N ILE A 12 -14.24 6.84 -12.96
CA ILE A 12 -13.82 5.70 -12.12
C ILE A 12 -13.46 6.22 -10.72
N ASN A 13 -14.30 5.92 -9.73
CA ASN A 13 -14.16 6.42 -8.36
C ASN A 13 -12.94 5.87 -7.61
N HIS A 14 -12.62 6.52 -6.48
CA HIS A 14 -11.55 6.10 -5.61
C HIS A 14 -11.93 4.97 -4.64
N LEU A 15 -11.06 3.97 -4.50
CA LEU A 15 -10.95 3.15 -3.30
C LEU A 15 -9.47 2.95 -2.92
N CYS A 16 -9.18 2.87 -1.62
CA CYS A 16 -7.81 2.55 -1.15
C CYS A 16 -7.42 1.08 -1.36
N ILE A 17 -8.36 0.27 -1.83
CA ILE A 17 -8.24 -1.15 -2.22
C ILE A 17 -8.76 -1.32 -3.66
N PRO A 18 -8.14 -0.64 -4.64
CA PRO A 18 -8.68 -0.56 -5.99
C PRO A 18 -8.72 -1.92 -6.67
N ASN A 19 -9.61 -2.07 -7.64
CA ASN A 19 -9.70 -3.26 -8.48
C ASN A 19 -9.27 -3.04 -9.93
N ALA A 20 -8.97 -1.79 -10.30
CA ALA A 20 -8.37 -1.43 -11.57
C ALA A 20 -7.20 -0.48 -11.40
N ARG A 21 -6.37 -0.43 -12.44
CA ARG A 21 -5.21 0.44 -12.56
C ARG A 21 -5.22 1.11 -13.92
N ARG A 22 -4.47 2.21 -14.03
CA ARG A 22 -4.27 2.94 -15.27
C ARG A 22 -2.79 3.00 -15.61
N LEU A 23 -2.48 2.86 -16.87
CA LEU A 23 -1.15 3.08 -17.44
C LEU A 23 -1.29 4.00 -18.66
N HIS A 24 -0.26 4.81 -18.91
CA HIS A 24 -0.24 5.74 -20.04
C HIS A 24 0.72 5.22 -21.11
N VAL A 25 0.25 5.12 -22.35
CA VAL A 25 1.06 4.75 -23.52
C VAL A 25 0.85 5.82 -24.58
N GLY A 26 1.84 6.72 -24.74
CA GLY A 26 1.65 7.93 -25.54
C GLY A 26 0.47 8.74 -24.98
N ASP A 27 -0.51 9.04 -25.83
CA ASP A 27 -1.71 9.81 -25.48
C ASP A 27 -2.89 8.93 -25.00
N TYR A 28 -2.68 7.62 -24.88
CA TYR A 28 -3.70 6.67 -24.45
C TYR A 28 -3.62 6.39 -22.95
N VAL A 29 -4.77 6.37 -22.29
CA VAL A 29 -4.94 5.74 -20.97
C VAL A 29 -5.49 4.33 -21.18
N ILE A 30 -4.73 3.35 -20.72
CA ILE A 30 -5.15 1.95 -20.68
C ILE A 30 -5.59 1.65 -19.24
N VAL A 31 -6.85 1.23 -19.10
CA VAL A 31 -7.43 0.79 -17.83
C VAL A 31 -7.48 -0.73 -17.85
N HIS A 32 -6.91 -1.35 -16.83
CA HIS A 32 -6.92 -2.80 -16.69
C HIS A 32 -7.29 -3.20 -15.25
N ALA A 33 -7.90 -4.37 -15.10
CA ALA A 33 -8.16 -4.96 -13.80
C ALA A 33 -6.83 -5.28 -13.10
N SER A 34 -6.78 -5.11 -11.78
CA SER A 34 -5.64 -5.50 -10.94
C SER A 34 -5.93 -6.69 -10.03
N ARG A 35 -7.16 -7.17 -10.04
CA ARG A 35 -7.64 -8.41 -9.42
C ARG A 35 -8.95 -8.80 -10.08
N ASP A 36 -9.47 -9.97 -9.75
CA ASP A 36 -10.79 -10.37 -10.20
C ASP A 36 -11.86 -9.36 -9.75
N ILE A 37 -12.75 -9.03 -10.68
CA ILE A 37 -13.87 -8.09 -10.50
C ILE A 37 -15.16 -8.89 -10.65
N LYS A 38 -15.99 -8.90 -9.61
CA LYS A 38 -17.27 -9.61 -9.64
C LYS A 38 -18.28 -8.85 -10.51
N THR A 39 -19.28 -9.55 -11.03
CA THR A 39 -20.41 -8.90 -11.72
C THR A 39 -21.04 -7.85 -10.82
N VAL A 40 -21.32 -6.65 -11.38
CA VAL A 40 -21.90 -5.48 -10.66
C VAL A 40 -20.93 -4.82 -9.66
N GLU A 41 -19.71 -5.34 -9.48
CA GLU A 41 -18.70 -4.64 -8.68
C GLU A 41 -18.24 -3.36 -9.39
N GLU A 42 -18.27 -2.23 -8.68
CA GLU A 42 -17.80 -0.95 -9.20
C GLU A 42 -16.31 -1.01 -9.54
N ILE A 43 -15.92 -0.51 -10.71
CA ILE A 43 -14.52 -0.34 -11.09
C ILE A 43 -13.96 0.89 -10.37
N THR A 44 -12.81 0.75 -9.71
CA THR A 44 -12.23 1.80 -8.86
C THR A 44 -10.72 1.94 -9.00
N PHE A 45 -10.23 3.16 -8.78
CA PHE A 45 -8.82 3.53 -8.81
C PHE A 45 -8.26 3.93 -7.43
N ALA A 46 -6.94 3.86 -7.32
CA ALA A 46 -6.21 4.60 -6.31
C ALA A 46 -5.91 6.01 -6.87
N TYR A 47 -6.54 7.04 -6.30
CA TYR A 47 -6.23 8.44 -6.63
C TYR A 47 -4.95 8.92 -5.94
N VAL A 48 -4.68 8.34 -4.78
CA VAL A 48 -3.53 8.60 -3.92
C VAL A 48 -2.61 7.38 -3.92
N ASP A 49 -1.38 7.51 -3.41
CA ASP A 49 -0.52 6.35 -3.23
C ASP A 49 -1.07 5.45 -2.10
N VAL A 50 -1.68 4.33 -2.48
CA VAL A 50 -2.22 3.34 -1.54
C VAL A 50 -1.20 2.30 -1.11
N LEU A 51 0.00 2.27 -1.69
CA LEU A 51 1.01 1.27 -1.37
C LEU A 51 2.06 1.85 -0.41
N SER A 52 2.25 3.16 -0.28
CA SER A 52 3.27 3.70 0.65
C SER A 52 2.84 4.94 1.43
N SER A 53 1.54 5.23 1.46
CA SER A 53 1.01 6.31 2.29
C SER A 53 0.22 5.75 3.49
N PRO A 54 0.60 6.12 4.72
CA PRO A 54 -0.21 5.87 5.91
C PRO A 54 -1.59 6.50 5.83
N MET A 55 -2.48 6.07 6.73
CA MET A 55 -3.89 6.43 6.73
C MET A 55 -4.11 7.95 6.70
N GLU A 56 -3.42 8.70 7.57
CA GLU A 56 -3.60 10.15 7.66
C GLU A 56 -3.17 10.87 6.39
N LYS A 57 -2.06 10.45 5.75
CA LYS A 57 -1.62 11.02 4.46
C LYS A 57 -2.65 10.76 3.35
N ARG A 58 -3.20 9.54 3.28
CA ARG A 58 -4.25 9.22 2.30
C ARG A 58 -5.53 10.02 2.54
N LYS A 59 -5.88 10.24 3.82
CA LYS A 59 -7.03 11.03 4.23
C LYS A 59 -6.87 12.50 3.87
N GLU A 60 -5.75 13.11 4.21
CA GLU A 60 -5.43 14.51 3.88
C GLU A 60 -5.49 14.74 2.35
N MET A 61 -4.89 13.84 1.57
CA MET A 61 -4.96 13.92 0.11
C MET A 61 -6.40 13.82 -0.42
N ALA A 62 -7.22 12.89 0.11
CA ALA A 62 -8.63 12.79 -0.28
C ALA A 62 -9.42 14.05 0.08
N GLU A 63 -9.20 14.60 1.28
CA GLU A 63 -9.85 15.82 1.75
C GLU A 63 -9.47 17.02 0.86
N SER A 64 -8.21 17.12 0.42
CA SER A 64 -7.78 18.14 -0.54
C SER A 64 -8.46 18.04 -1.91
N TRP A 65 -8.99 16.86 -2.26
CA TRP A 65 -9.79 16.63 -3.47
C TRP A 65 -11.30 16.80 -3.22
N GLY A 66 -11.69 17.17 -2.00
CA GLY A 66 -13.08 17.44 -1.61
C GLY A 66 -13.90 16.20 -1.26
N PHE A 67 -13.26 15.07 -0.90
CA PHE A 67 -13.99 13.86 -0.49
C PHE A 67 -13.34 13.15 0.72
N CYS A 68 -14.10 12.26 1.36
CA CYS A 68 -13.58 11.41 2.44
C CYS A 68 -13.76 9.93 2.08
N CYS A 69 -12.68 9.16 2.08
CA CYS A 69 -12.71 7.74 1.71
C CYS A 69 -13.20 6.86 2.87
N GLY A 70 -14.44 6.34 2.76
CA GLY A 70 -15.05 5.44 3.73
C GLY A 70 -14.82 3.94 3.51
N CYS A 71 -13.77 3.55 2.77
CA CYS A 71 -13.52 2.15 2.44
C CYS A 71 -13.15 1.30 3.67
N SER A 72 -13.21 -0.03 3.53
CA SER A 72 -12.91 -0.96 4.64
C SER A 72 -11.51 -0.76 5.22
N ARG A 73 -10.51 -0.49 4.38
CA ARG A 73 -9.13 -0.19 4.81
C ARG A 73 -9.08 1.08 5.68
N CYS A 74 -9.70 2.17 5.23
CA CYS A 74 -9.72 3.41 6.01
C CYS A 74 -10.40 3.23 7.36
N LYS A 75 -11.51 2.48 7.42
CA LYS A 75 -12.20 2.17 8.68
C LYS A 75 -11.33 1.36 9.62
N PHE A 76 -10.70 0.30 9.11
CA PHE A 76 -9.78 -0.56 9.87
C PHE A 76 -8.60 0.23 10.44
N GLU A 77 -7.87 0.97 9.58
CA GLU A 77 -6.69 1.72 10.01
C GLU A 77 -7.05 2.88 10.96
N SER A 78 -8.23 3.50 10.79
CA SER A 78 -8.71 4.53 11.72
C SER A 78 -8.89 3.96 13.14
N VAL A 79 -9.47 2.76 13.29
CA VAL A 79 -9.61 2.10 14.59
C VAL A 79 -8.23 1.77 15.18
N LEU A 80 -7.31 1.26 14.37
CA LEU A 80 -5.94 0.97 14.83
C LEU A 80 -5.21 2.23 15.30
N ASN A 81 -5.26 3.32 14.55
CA ASN A 81 -4.60 4.59 14.87
C ASN A 81 -5.13 5.21 16.18
N VAL A 82 -6.42 5.03 16.49
CA VAL A 82 -7.02 5.50 17.74
C VAL A 82 -6.60 4.62 18.93
N THR A 83 -6.54 3.31 18.72
CA THR A 83 -6.30 2.34 19.81
C THR A 83 -4.84 2.10 20.12
N ASN A 84 -3.92 2.40 19.20
CA ASN A 84 -2.50 2.06 19.33
C ASN A 84 -1.61 3.27 19.05
N GLN A 85 -1.15 3.93 20.11
CA GLN A 85 -0.29 5.12 20.02
C GLN A 85 1.07 4.82 19.37
N GLU A 86 1.57 3.58 19.47
CA GLU A 86 2.79 3.09 18.83
C GLU A 86 2.81 3.33 17.30
N ILE A 87 1.65 3.39 16.64
CA ILE A 87 1.59 3.67 15.18
C ILE A 87 2.15 5.07 14.88
N ARG A 88 1.83 6.06 15.70
CA ARG A 88 2.36 7.43 15.55
C ARG A 88 3.88 7.46 15.75
N GLU A 89 4.40 6.62 16.64
CA GLU A 89 5.84 6.51 16.86
C GLU A 89 6.55 5.93 15.64
N ILE A 90 5.96 4.94 14.99
CA ILE A 90 6.44 4.39 13.71
C ILE A 90 6.45 5.50 12.65
N GLU A 91 5.33 6.20 12.46
CA GLU A 91 5.21 7.27 11.47
C GLU A 91 6.22 8.41 11.71
N MET A 92 6.37 8.89 12.95
CA MET A 92 7.38 9.89 13.31
C MET A 92 8.81 9.36 13.09
N GLY A 93 9.06 8.08 13.36
CA GLY A 93 10.35 7.44 13.10
C GLY A 93 10.68 7.46 11.60
N LEU A 94 9.71 7.12 10.75
CA LEU A 94 9.86 7.16 9.29
C LEU A 94 10.20 8.57 8.80
N GLU A 95 9.51 9.59 9.31
CA GLU A 95 9.77 10.99 8.96
C GLU A 95 11.16 11.48 9.40
N ARG A 96 11.69 10.91 10.48
CA ARG A 96 13.05 11.17 10.97
C ARG A 96 14.13 10.34 10.30
N GLY A 97 13.77 9.47 9.34
CA GLY A 97 14.71 8.63 8.61
C GLY A 97 15.34 7.52 9.46
N VAL A 98 14.55 6.88 10.34
CA VAL A 98 15.00 5.65 11.01
C VAL A 98 15.35 4.57 9.98
N ASP A 99 16.26 3.67 10.36
CA ASP A 99 16.64 2.50 9.55
C ASP A 99 15.40 1.70 9.10
N ALA A 100 15.26 1.47 7.79
CA ALA A 100 14.08 0.84 7.21
C ALA A 100 13.83 -0.58 7.76
N GLY A 101 14.89 -1.34 8.07
CA GLY A 101 14.75 -2.66 8.68
C GLY A 101 14.19 -2.59 10.10
N ASN A 102 14.59 -1.58 10.86
CA ASN A 102 13.98 -1.29 12.16
C ASN A 102 12.50 -0.89 12.01
N ALA A 103 12.15 -0.08 11.01
CA ALA A 103 10.77 0.29 10.75
C ALA A 103 9.90 -0.92 10.41
N VAL A 104 10.34 -1.79 9.49
CA VAL A 104 9.66 -3.05 9.16
C VAL A 104 9.48 -3.92 10.40
N TYR A 105 10.53 -4.06 11.21
CA TYR A 105 10.46 -4.83 12.45
C TYR A 105 9.40 -4.26 13.42
N MET A 106 9.37 -2.95 13.61
CA MET A 106 8.37 -2.30 14.48
C MET A 106 6.94 -2.48 13.95
N VAL A 107 6.73 -2.38 12.64
CA VAL A 107 5.42 -2.61 12.00
C VAL A 107 4.97 -4.05 12.21
N GLU A 108 5.82 -5.04 11.95
CA GLU A 108 5.48 -6.46 12.11
C GLU A 108 5.23 -6.85 13.58
N GLU A 109 6.07 -6.40 14.50
CA GLU A 109 5.87 -6.65 15.93
C GLU A 109 4.65 -5.91 16.49
N GLY A 110 4.39 -4.69 16.02
CA GLY A 110 3.18 -3.93 16.33
C GLY A 110 1.93 -4.69 15.90
N MET A 111 1.87 -5.15 14.63
CA MET A 111 0.75 -5.95 14.13
C MET A 111 0.50 -7.21 14.97
N LYS A 112 1.55 -7.90 15.44
CA LYS A 112 1.41 -9.05 16.35
C LYS A 112 0.76 -8.65 17.67
N ARG A 113 1.20 -7.55 18.29
CA ARG A 113 0.63 -7.04 19.56
C ARG A 113 -0.83 -6.63 19.40
N TRP A 114 -1.16 -5.93 18.31
CA TRP A 114 -2.52 -5.45 18.01
C TRP A 114 -3.41 -6.54 17.38
N LYS A 115 -2.91 -7.77 17.24
CA LYS A 115 -3.63 -8.94 16.70
C LYS A 115 -4.15 -8.73 15.27
N VAL A 116 -3.45 -7.93 14.48
CA VAL A 116 -3.72 -7.72 13.05
C VAL A 116 -3.32 -8.97 12.28
N LYS A 117 -4.26 -9.57 11.54
CA LYS A 117 -4.07 -10.87 10.88
C LYS A 117 -4.86 -10.97 9.59
N GLY A 118 -4.54 -11.98 8.77
CA GLY A 118 -5.24 -12.25 7.52
C GLY A 118 -5.23 -11.04 6.60
N ARG A 119 -6.38 -10.69 6.06
CA ARG A 119 -6.53 -9.60 5.09
C ARG A 119 -6.08 -8.24 5.64
N ASP A 120 -6.32 -7.97 6.91
CA ASP A 120 -5.97 -6.71 7.58
C ASP A 120 -4.45 -6.52 7.69
N LYS A 121 -3.69 -7.62 7.78
CA LYS A 121 -2.22 -7.58 7.74
C LYS A 121 -1.73 -7.01 6.42
N GLY A 122 -2.22 -7.53 5.30
CA GLY A 122 -1.90 -7.03 3.97
C GLY A 122 -2.23 -5.56 3.79
N LEU A 123 -3.40 -5.13 4.29
CA LEU A 123 -3.83 -3.73 4.22
C LEU A 123 -2.89 -2.81 4.98
N PHE A 124 -2.47 -3.21 6.18
CA PHE A 124 -1.58 -2.41 7.00
C PHE A 124 -0.15 -2.36 6.43
N ILE A 125 0.38 -3.50 5.97
CA ILE A 125 1.68 -3.54 5.27
C ILE A 125 1.67 -2.62 4.05
N ALA A 126 0.58 -2.61 3.29
CA ALA A 126 0.40 -1.71 2.15
C ALA A 126 0.42 -0.22 2.52
N SER A 127 0.31 0.18 3.79
CA SER A 127 0.49 1.59 4.17
C SER A 127 1.97 1.96 4.30
N TYR A 128 2.83 0.95 4.46
CA TYR A 128 4.26 1.11 4.75
C TYR A 128 5.15 0.41 3.72
N TRP A 129 4.64 0.01 2.54
CA TRP A 129 5.42 -0.78 1.57
C TRP A 129 6.77 -0.15 1.23
N GLY A 130 6.87 1.19 1.22
CA GLY A 130 8.11 1.89 0.91
C GLY A 130 9.30 1.41 1.75
N VAL A 131 9.10 1.10 3.04
CA VAL A 131 10.18 0.54 3.88
C VAL A 131 10.42 -0.95 3.66
N TYR A 132 9.39 -1.72 3.30
CA TYR A 132 9.57 -3.12 2.90
C TYR A 132 10.37 -3.21 1.60
N ASP A 133 10.04 -2.36 0.64
CA ASP A 133 10.72 -2.22 -0.66
C ASP A 133 12.21 -1.89 -0.48
N GLU A 134 12.51 -0.87 0.34
CA GLU A 134 13.89 -0.49 0.65
C GLU A 134 14.69 -1.63 1.31
N VAL A 135 14.07 -2.37 2.23
CA VAL A 135 14.75 -3.47 2.92
C VAL A 135 15.00 -4.64 1.98
N TYR A 136 13.98 -5.13 1.26
CA TYR A 136 14.11 -6.32 0.42
C TYR A 136 15.00 -6.09 -0.81
N THR A 137 15.11 -4.86 -1.30
CA THR A 137 16.00 -4.52 -2.42
C THR A 137 17.44 -4.21 -1.98
N SER A 138 17.73 -4.21 -0.67
CA SER A 138 19.06 -3.91 -0.13
C SER A 138 19.72 -5.13 0.51
N GLU A 139 20.76 -5.67 -0.14
CA GLU A 139 21.58 -6.78 0.42
C GLU A 139 22.13 -6.45 1.82
N ARG A 140 22.55 -5.19 2.02
CA ARG A 140 23.07 -4.71 3.31
C ARG A 140 22.01 -4.80 4.40
N LEU A 141 20.78 -4.35 4.12
CA LEU A 141 19.69 -4.40 5.10
C LEU A 141 19.22 -5.84 5.30
N MET A 142 19.12 -6.65 4.25
CA MET A 142 18.76 -8.06 4.35
C MET A 142 19.78 -8.87 5.16
N THR A 143 21.08 -8.60 5.03
CA THR A 143 22.12 -9.23 5.85
C THR A 143 21.91 -8.93 7.34
N ARG A 144 21.49 -7.70 7.67
CA ARG A 144 21.30 -7.24 9.05
C ARG A 144 19.94 -7.66 9.65
N TRP A 145 18.88 -7.65 8.85
CA TRP A 145 17.49 -7.74 9.32
C TRP A 145 16.73 -8.97 8.82
N GLY A 146 17.20 -9.68 7.80
CA GLY A 146 16.44 -10.75 7.13
C GLY A 146 15.97 -11.87 8.05
N ARG A 147 16.65 -12.13 9.18
CA ARG A 147 16.22 -13.13 10.19
C ARG A 147 15.17 -12.60 11.17
N LYS A 148 14.94 -11.29 11.21
CA LYS A 148 14.02 -10.60 12.15
C LYS A 148 12.71 -10.17 11.50
N ILE A 149 12.65 -10.19 10.17
CA ILE A 149 11.47 -9.79 9.39
C ILE A 149 10.97 -10.99 8.59
N PRO A 150 9.70 -10.99 8.14
CA PRO A 150 9.18 -12.08 7.32
C PRO A 150 9.89 -12.16 5.97
N LEU A 151 9.79 -13.34 5.33
CA LEU A 151 10.28 -13.51 3.96
C LEU A 151 9.45 -12.67 2.98
N MET A 152 10.14 -12.12 1.99
CA MET A 152 9.58 -11.23 0.98
C MET A 152 8.35 -11.83 0.29
N GLU A 153 8.40 -13.11 -0.10
CA GLU A 153 7.29 -13.80 -0.79
C GLU A 153 5.97 -13.71 0.00
N PHE A 154 6.00 -13.96 1.31
CA PHE A 154 4.79 -13.90 2.14
C PHE A 154 4.26 -12.48 2.34
N VAL A 155 5.16 -11.49 2.38
CA VAL A 155 4.76 -10.09 2.50
C VAL A 155 4.15 -9.59 1.21
N VAL A 156 4.76 -9.91 0.06
CA VAL A 156 4.26 -9.57 -1.27
C VAL A 156 2.88 -10.19 -1.48
N ASP A 157 2.73 -11.49 -1.25
CA ASP A 157 1.45 -12.19 -1.43
C ASP A 157 0.35 -11.57 -0.56
N SER A 158 0.66 -11.28 0.71
CA SER A 158 -0.29 -10.65 1.63
C SER A 158 -0.77 -9.29 1.13
N VAL A 159 0.09 -8.51 0.47
CA VAL A 159 -0.28 -7.19 -0.07
C VAL A 159 -0.96 -7.31 -1.43
N TYR A 160 -0.52 -8.24 -2.28
CA TYR A 160 -1.14 -8.55 -3.56
C TYR A 160 -2.62 -8.94 -3.40
N ASP A 161 -2.93 -9.77 -2.41
CA ASP A 161 -4.30 -10.22 -2.10
C ASP A 161 -5.28 -9.07 -1.80
N VAL A 162 -4.78 -7.89 -1.42
CA VAL A 162 -5.62 -6.76 -1.01
C VAL A 162 -5.54 -5.54 -1.91
N ILE A 163 -4.37 -5.27 -2.51
CA ILE A 163 -4.11 -4.10 -3.36
C ILE A 163 -4.10 -4.48 -4.86
N GLY A 164 -4.10 -5.77 -5.17
CA GLY A 164 -3.98 -6.31 -6.52
C GLY A 164 -2.59 -6.09 -7.13
N SER A 165 -2.49 -6.34 -8.44
CA SER A 165 -1.25 -6.22 -9.23
C SER A 165 -0.78 -4.76 -9.38
N HIS A 166 -0.17 -4.20 -8.34
CA HIS A 166 0.50 -2.90 -8.41
C HIS A 166 1.90 -3.05 -9.03
N GLU A 167 2.29 -2.15 -9.93
CA GLU A 167 3.58 -2.22 -10.64
C GLU A 167 4.81 -2.44 -9.72
N ARG A 168 4.90 -1.76 -8.57
CA ARG A 168 5.98 -1.90 -7.60
C ARG A 168 6.04 -3.29 -6.96
N LEU A 169 4.87 -3.86 -6.64
CA LEU A 169 4.78 -5.25 -6.16
C LEU A 169 5.25 -6.22 -7.24
N MET A 170 4.73 -6.08 -8.46
CA MET A 170 5.05 -6.97 -9.57
C MET A 170 6.53 -6.89 -9.94
N LYS A 171 7.14 -5.69 -9.91
CA LYS A 171 8.57 -5.50 -10.15
C LYS A 171 9.41 -6.29 -9.15
N MET A 172 9.07 -6.21 -7.86
CA MET A 172 9.76 -6.97 -6.80
C MET A 172 9.68 -8.48 -7.03
N VAL A 173 8.50 -9.00 -7.39
CA VAL A 173 8.34 -10.43 -7.72
C VAL A 173 9.24 -10.82 -8.88
N VAL A 174 9.21 -10.05 -9.97
CA VAL A 174 10.00 -10.34 -11.19
C VAL A 174 11.50 -10.26 -10.94
N GLU A 175 11.96 -9.31 -10.13
CA GLU A 175 13.37 -9.18 -9.77
C GLU A 175 13.83 -10.29 -8.81
N GLY A 176 12.98 -10.71 -7.87
CA GLY A 176 13.26 -11.82 -6.95
C GLY A 176 13.25 -13.21 -7.58
N MET A 177 12.71 -13.36 -8.80
CA MET A 177 12.76 -14.61 -9.58
C MET A 177 14.08 -14.81 -10.35
N LYS A 178 14.97 -13.81 -10.38
CA LYS A 178 16.27 -13.87 -11.08
C LYS A 178 17.37 -14.36 -10.14
#